data_AF-A0AB39KV15-F1
#
_entry.id   AF-A0AB39KV15-F1
#
_cell.length_a   1.000
_cell.length_b   1.000
_cell.length_c   1.000
_cell.angle_alpha   90.00
_cell.angle_beta   90.00
_cell.angle_gamma   90.00
#
_symmetry.space_group_name_H-M   'P 1'
#
loop_
_entity.id
_entity.type
_entity.pdbx_description
1 polymer ?
#
loop_
_entity_poly.entity_id
_entity_poly.type
_entity_poly.pdbx_seq_one_letter_code
_entity_poly.pdbx_strand_id
1 'polypeptide(L)'
;MIDDAEEPLFEEGGYDVEDWKRLKPFVGAVATLEDVQAKRAIFALDDTENGRPIDMVLPQPVIWWGDDGEEAAVAVQAEAHETEDGETMEVLGLVTPDGGGAVALLEDVDLVDDSDPVWRELVTAAIGEEDGEEG
;
A
#
# COMPACT_ATOMS: atom_id res chain seq x y z
N MET A 1 20.70 11.13 -26.01
CA MET A 1 19.69 10.21 -25.47
C MET A 1 19.90 10.25 -23.98
N ILE A 2 18.99 10.89 -23.27
CA ILE A 2 18.94 10.75 -21.82
C ILE A 2 18.14 9.47 -21.62
N ASP A 3 18.76 8.47 -21.01
CA ASP A 3 18.11 7.27 -20.53
C ASP A 3 16.95 7.71 -19.61
N ASP A 4 15.73 7.51 -20.09
CA ASP A 4 14.49 7.54 -19.31
C ASP A 4 14.52 6.27 -18.44
N ALA A 5 15.38 6.28 -17.42
CA ALA A 5 15.39 5.24 -16.41
C ALA A 5 14.18 5.53 -15.53
N GLU A 6 13.08 4.82 -15.77
CA GLU A 6 11.93 4.80 -14.87
C GLU A 6 12.41 4.27 -13.52
N GLU A 7 12.72 5.19 -12.61
CA GLU A 7 13.16 4.88 -11.26
C GLU A 7 12.07 4.07 -10.54
N PRO A 8 12.38 2.91 -9.95
CA PRO A 8 11.41 2.10 -9.24
C PRO A 8 10.74 2.93 -8.13
N LEU A 9 9.43 2.76 -7.93
CA LEU A 9 8.67 3.55 -6.96
C LEU A 9 8.99 3.18 -5.51
N PHE A 10 9.49 1.97 -5.30
CA PHE A 10 9.97 1.46 -4.02
C PHE A 10 11.49 1.28 -4.13
N GLU A 11 12.25 2.17 -3.47
CA GLU A 11 13.64 1.86 -3.14
C GLU A 11 13.66 0.55 -2.33
N GLU A 12 14.64 -0.32 -2.54
CA GLU A 12 14.80 -1.54 -1.74
C GLU A 12 15.08 -1.16 -0.28
N GLY A 13 14.02 -1.02 0.51
CA GLY A 13 14.02 -0.63 1.92
C GLY A 13 12.75 0.15 2.23
N GLY A 14 11.95 -0.32 3.18
CA GLY A 14 10.58 0.15 3.41
C GLY A 14 10.40 1.62 3.77
N TYR A 15 9.74 1.93 4.87
CA TYR A 15 9.54 3.32 5.27
C TYR A 15 9.41 3.49 6.77
N ASP A 16 9.82 4.66 7.23
CA ASP A 16 9.61 5.14 8.60
C ASP A 16 8.52 6.20 8.65
N VAL A 17 8.12 6.56 9.88
CA VAL A 17 7.12 7.61 10.17
C VAL A 17 7.48 8.99 9.59
N GLU A 18 8.72 9.22 9.20
CA GLU A 18 9.19 10.49 8.62
C GLU A 18 9.27 10.48 7.09
N ASP A 19 9.46 9.30 6.47
CA ASP A 19 9.81 9.19 5.04
C ASP A 19 8.73 8.53 4.19
N TRP A 20 7.65 8.01 4.79
CA TRP A 20 6.52 7.40 4.09
C TRP A 20 5.92 8.26 2.95
N LYS A 21 6.04 9.60 3.04
CA LYS A 21 5.59 10.54 1.99
C LYS A 21 6.39 10.42 0.69
N ARG A 22 7.55 9.75 0.69
CA ARG A 22 8.34 9.47 -0.53
C ARG A 22 7.66 8.45 -1.44
N LEU A 23 6.81 7.59 -0.87
CA LEU A 23 6.15 6.52 -1.60
C LEU A 23 5.32 7.14 -2.73
N LYS A 24 5.59 6.72 -3.97
CA LYS A 24 4.85 7.23 -5.12
C LYS A 24 3.56 6.43 -5.27
N PRO A 25 2.39 7.05 -5.08
CA PRO A 25 1.13 6.33 -5.22
C PRO A 25 0.80 6.09 -6.69
N PHE A 26 0.16 4.95 -6.95
CA PHE A 26 -0.45 4.63 -8.22
C PHE A 26 -1.89 5.18 -8.24
N VAL A 27 -2.10 6.25 -9.00
CA VAL A 27 -3.38 6.99 -9.08
C VAL A 27 -3.79 7.24 -10.52
N GLY A 28 -5.11 7.37 -10.73
CA GLY A 28 -5.68 7.82 -12.00
C GLY A 28 -5.81 6.74 -13.08
N ALA A 29 -5.42 5.50 -12.79
CA ALA A 29 -5.65 4.33 -13.64
C ALA A 29 -5.81 3.07 -12.77
N VAL A 30 -6.29 1.99 -13.39
CA VAL A 30 -6.26 0.63 -12.82
C VAL A 30 -4.92 0.01 -13.16
N ALA A 31 -4.27 -0.60 -12.17
CA ALA A 31 -2.98 -1.22 -12.37
C ALA A 31 -3.08 -2.47 -13.24
N THR A 32 -2.04 -2.66 -14.05
CA THR A 32 -1.86 -3.86 -14.86
C THR A 32 -0.77 -4.75 -14.28
N LEU A 33 -0.70 -5.99 -14.77
CA LEU A 33 0.37 -6.90 -14.40
C LEU A 33 1.77 -6.34 -14.72
N GLU A 34 1.90 -5.51 -15.76
CA GLU A 34 3.16 -4.84 -16.10
C GLU A 34 3.55 -3.79 -15.05
N ASP A 35 2.58 -3.03 -14.52
CA ASP A 35 2.80 -2.06 -13.45
C ASP A 35 3.30 -2.74 -12.17
N VAL A 36 2.75 -3.90 -11.81
CA VAL A 36 3.20 -4.69 -10.66
C VAL A 36 4.61 -5.23 -10.87
N GLN A 37 4.91 -5.78 -12.06
CA GLN A 37 6.25 -6.26 -12.40
C GLN A 37 7.29 -5.13 -12.41
N ALA A 38 6.87 -3.92 -12.81
CA ALA A 38 7.68 -2.71 -12.77
C ALA A 38 7.75 -2.07 -11.37
N LYS A 39 7.14 -2.69 -10.34
CA LYS A 39 7.06 -2.16 -8.97
C LYS A 39 6.43 -0.76 -8.90
N ARG A 40 5.43 -0.50 -9.74
CA ARG A 40 4.63 0.75 -9.73
C ARG A 40 3.31 0.59 -8.99
N ALA A 41 2.78 -0.62 -8.97
CA ALA A 41 1.55 -0.99 -8.29
C ALA A 41 1.83 -2.19 -7.37
N ILE A 42 1.00 -2.33 -6.33
CA ILE A 42 1.10 -3.45 -5.38
C ILE A 42 0.38 -4.68 -5.93
N PHE A 43 -0.76 -4.48 -6.59
CA PHE A 43 -1.56 -5.56 -7.15
C PHE A 43 -2.12 -5.20 -8.53
N ALA A 44 -2.55 -6.22 -9.28
CA ALA A 44 -3.35 -6.07 -10.49
C ALA A 44 -4.43 -7.17 -10.47
N LEU A 45 -5.69 -6.77 -10.58
CA LEU A 45 -6.82 -7.70 -10.68
C LEU A 45 -7.19 -7.86 -12.16
N ASP A 46 -7.02 -9.08 -12.68
CA ASP A 46 -7.36 -9.43 -14.07
C ASP A 46 -8.71 -10.15 -14.18
N ASP A 47 -9.20 -10.70 -13.07
CA ASP A 47 -10.44 -11.49 -13.00
C ASP A 47 -11.65 -10.67 -12.51
N THR A 48 -11.58 -9.33 -12.61
CA THR A 48 -12.64 -8.42 -12.19
C THR A 48 -13.14 -7.56 -13.35
N GLU A 49 -14.36 -7.05 -13.23
CA GLU A 49 -14.99 -6.22 -14.24
C GLU A 49 -15.04 -4.74 -13.80
N ASN A 50 -15.12 -3.82 -14.77
CA ASN A 50 -15.31 -2.38 -14.55
C ASN A 50 -14.36 -1.73 -13.53
N GLY A 51 -13.12 -2.22 -13.45
CA GLY A 51 -12.07 -1.63 -12.62
C GLY A 51 -11.97 -0.13 -12.85
N ARG A 52 -11.92 0.63 -11.75
CA ARG A 52 -11.75 2.09 -11.77
C ARG A 52 -10.90 2.55 -10.58
N PRO A 53 -10.07 3.58 -10.77
CA PRO A 53 -9.35 4.18 -9.64
C PRO A 53 -10.35 4.85 -8.68
N ILE A 54 -10.07 4.78 -7.37
CA ILE A 54 -10.80 5.50 -6.34
C ILE A 54 -10.19 6.90 -6.19
N ASP A 55 -11.02 7.94 -6.24
CA ASP A 55 -10.58 9.33 -6.04
C ASP A 55 -10.37 9.59 -4.55
N MET A 56 -9.16 9.33 -4.08
CA MET A 56 -8.74 9.57 -2.70
C MET A 56 -7.35 10.20 -2.62
N VAL A 57 -7.04 10.79 -1.47
CA VAL A 57 -5.71 11.36 -1.21
C VAL A 57 -4.75 10.20 -0.96
N LEU A 58 -3.72 10.06 -1.78
CA LEU A 58 -2.64 9.08 -1.62
C LEU A 58 -1.27 9.79 -1.71
N PRO A 59 -0.20 9.28 -1.05
CA PRO A 59 -0.23 8.14 -0.13
C PRO A 59 -1.02 8.46 1.15
N GLN A 60 -1.68 7.46 1.75
CA GLN A 60 -2.52 7.61 2.93
C GLN A 60 -2.10 6.60 4.02
N PRO A 61 -1.73 7.06 5.22
CA PRO A 61 -1.50 6.18 6.36
C PRO A 61 -2.77 5.43 6.74
N VAL A 62 -2.63 4.12 6.96
CA VAL A 62 -3.73 3.25 7.36
C VAL A 62 -3.28 2.26 8.44
N ILE A 63 -4.23 1.83 9.25
CA ILE A 63 -4.09 0.65 10.11
C ILE A 63 -4.99 -0.42 9.50
N TRP A 64 -4.43 -1.59 9.20
CA TRP A 64 -5.18 -2.73 8.69
C TRP A 64 -5.09 -3.90 9.66
N TRP A 65 -6.12 -4.73 9.69
CA TRP A 65 -6.17 -5.91 10.56
C TRP A 65 -5.96 -7.16 9.71
N GLY A 66 -4.73 -7.67 9.75
CA GLY A 66 -4.35 -8.94 9.13
C GLY A 66 -4.56 -10.14 10.06
N ASP A 67 -4.07 -11.30 9.63
CA ASP A 67 -4.09 -12.53 10.45
C ASP A 67 -3.20 -12.44 11.71
N ASP A 68 -2.14 -11.63 11.69
CA ASP A 68 -1.20 -11.47 12.82
C ASP A 68 -1.63 -10.38 13.81
N GLY A 69 -2.62 -9.55 13.44
CA GLY A 69 -3.15 -8.48 14.27
C GLY A 69 -3.29 -7.16 13.52
N GLU A 70 -3.24 -6.07 14.27
CA GLU A 70 -3.23 -4.72 13.70
C GLU A 70 -1.83 -4.36 13.23
N GLU A 71 -1.72 -3.89 11.99
CA GLU A 71 -0.46 -3.54 11.36
C GLU A 71 -0.57 -2.14 10.75
N ALA A 72 0.50 -1.36 10.86
CA ALA A 72 0.58 -0.08 10.15
C ALA A 72 0.97 -0.32 8.71
N ALA A 73 0.29 0.38 7.81
CA ALA A 73 0.64 0.40 6.40
C ALA A 73 0.39 1.79 5.81
N VAL A 74 0.78 1.96 4.54
CA VAL A 74 0.45 3.15 3.75
C VAL A 74 -0.23 2.69 2.48
N ALA A 75 -1.46 3.14 2.26
CA ALA A 75 -2.15 2.96 1.00
C ALA A 75 -1.46 3.81 -0.07
N VAL A 76 -1.01 3.15 -1.13
CA VAL A 76 -0.38 3.77 -2.30
C VAL A 76 -1.18 3.53 -3.58
N GLN A 77 -2.15 2.62 -3.54
CA GLN A 77 -3.01 2.30 -4.67
C GLN A 77 -4.43 2.09 -4.13
N ALA A 78 -5.43 2.58 -4.86
CA ALA A 78 -6.83 2.43 -4.48
C ALA A 78 -7.71 2.27 -5.72
N GLU A 79 -8.41 1.13 -5.79
CA GLU A 79 -9.19 0.75 -6.96
C GLU A 79 -10.49 0.10 -6.55
N ALA A 80 -11.56 0.42 -7.25
CA ALA A 80 -12.85 -0.23 -7.12
C ALA A 80 -13.05 -1.16 -8.31
N HIS A 81 -13.45 -2.39 -8.03
CA HIS A 81 -13.67 -3.44 -9.02
C HIS A 81 -15.07 -4.03 -8.82
N GLU A 82 -15.72 -4.51 -9.87
CA GLU A 82 -16.97 -5.25 -9.77
C GLU A 82 -16.69 -6.75 -9.84
N THR A 83 -17.26 -7.51 -8.91
CA THR A 83 -17.22 -8.98 -8.91
C THR A 83 -18.20 -9.53 -9.94
N GLU A 84 -18.08 -10.83 -10.25
CA GLU A 84 -19.02 -11.55 -11.12
C GLU A 84 -20.48 -11.51 -10.63
N ASP A 85 -20.71 -11.32 -9.33
CA ASP A 85 -22.03 -11.14 -8.73
C ASP A 85 -22.57 -9.70 -8.84
N GLY A 86 -21.78 -8.77 -9.40
CA GLY A 86 -22.10 -7.34 -9.52
C GLY A 86 -21.91 -6.55 -8.24
N GLU A 87 -21.14 -7.07 -7.27
CA GLU A 87 -20.78 -6.36 -6.05
C GLU A 87 -19.54 -5.51 -6.30
N THR A 88 -19.54 -4.25 -5.85
CA THR A 88 -18.37 -3.39 -5.93
C THR A 88 -17.45 -3.66 -4.74
N MET A 89 -16.24 -4.13 -5.00
CA MET A 89 -15.17 -4.30 -4.04
C MET A 89 -14.16 -3.16 -4.15
N GLU A 90 -13.86 -2.50 -3.04
CA GLU A 90 -12.89 -1.42 -2.95
C GLU A 90 -11.59 -1.98 -2.37
N VAL A 91 -10.55 -2.04 -3.19
CA VAL A 91 -9.28 -2.70 -2.88
C VAL A 91 -8.18 -1.66 -2.80
N LEU A 92 -7.37 -1.77 -1.75
CA LEU A 92 -6.21 -0.94 -1.50
C LEU A 92 -4.93 -1.75 -1.65
N GLY A 93 -3.97 -1.16 -2.34
CA GLY A 93 -2.60 -1.62 -2.36
C GLY A 93 -1.84 -0.89 -1.28
N LEU A 94 -1.37 -1.64 -0.30
CA LEU A 94 -0.69 -1.17 0.88
C LEU A 94 0.80 -1.47 0.78
N VAL A 95 1.62 -0.57 1.32
CA VAL A 95 3.04 -0.80 1.57
C VAL A 95 3.22 -0.93 3.07
N THR A 96 3.98 -1.92 3.52
CA THR A 96 4.32 -2.10 4.94
C THR A 96 5.66 -1.41 5.27
N PRO A 97 5.93 -1.10 6.54
CA PRO A 97 7.16 -0.42 6.98
C PRO A 97 8.45 -1.18 6.63
N ASP A 98 8.38 -2.51 6.54
CA ASP A 98 9.48 -3.38 6.09
C ASP A 98 9.77 -3.25 4.58
N GLY A 99 8.87 -2.63 3.82
CA GLY A 99 8.97 -2.49 2.37
C GLY A 99 8.25 -3.60 1.60
N GLY A 100 7.50 -4.42 2.31
CA GLY A 100 6.56 -5.37 1.73
C GLY A 100 5.35 -4.67 1.11
N GLY A 101 4.62 -5.42 0.28
CA GLY A 101 3.33 -5.01 -0.27
C GLY A 101 2.22 -5.92 0.25
N ALA A 102 1.11 -5.32 0.65
CA ALA A 102 -0.08 -6.02 1.10
C ALA A 102 -1.33 -5.52 0.35
N VAL A 103 -2.37 -6.34 0.30
CA VAL A 103 -3.64 -6.01 -0.35
C VAL A 103 -4.74 -6.13 0.68
N ALA A 104 -5.52 -5.08 0.85
CA ALA A 104 -6.63 -5.04 1.81
C ALA A 104 -7.87 -4.41 1.18
N LEU A 105 -9.04 -4.68 1.76
CA LEU A 105 -10.26 -3.97 1.37
C LEU A 105 -10.34 -2.63 2.10
N LEU A 106 -10.91 -1.61 1.45
CA LEU A 106 -11.10 -0.29 2.07
C LEU A 106 -11.94 -0.36 3.35
N GLU A 107 -12.86 -1.33 3.44
CA GLU A 107 -13.69 -1.54 4.63
C GLU A 107 -12.96 -2.20 5.81
N ASP A 108 -11.84 -2.88 5.53
CA ASP A 108 -11.01 -3.59 6.52
C ASP A 108 -9.83 -2.74 7.03
N VAL A 109 -9.74 -1.47 6.58
CA VAL A 109 -8.70 -0.54 7.03
C VAL A 109 -9.29 0.69 7.69
N ASP A 110 -8.56 1.25 8.65
CA ASP A 110 -8.85 2.55 9.22
C ASP A 110 -7.86 3.59 8.68
N LEU A 111 -8.39 4.64 8.07
CA LEU A 111 -7.58 5.73 7.51
C LEU A 111 -7.19 6.68 8.63
N VAL A 112 -5.89 6.80 8.89
CA VAL A 112 -5.33 7.57 10.01
C VAL A 112 -4.44 8.71 9.53
N ASP A 113 -4.18 9.68 10.41
CA ASP A 113 -3.22 10.76 10.15
C ASP A 113 -1.78 10.33 10.49
N ASP A 114 -0.78 10.94 9.87
CA ASP A 114 0.63 10.63 10.17
C ASP A 114 1.07 11.01 11.58
N SER A 115 0.28 11.83 12.27
CA SER A 115 0.45 12.17 13.69
C SER A 115 -0.21 11.15 14.63
N ASP A 116 -0.91 10.14 14.11
CA ASP A 116 -1.60 9.15 14.93
C ASP A 116 -0.59 8.33 15.76
N PRO A 117 -0.72 8.30 17.10
CA PRO A 117 0.26 7.62 17.95
C PRO A 117 0.27 6.10 17.77
N VAL A 118 -0.86 5.48 17.42
CA VAL A 118 -0.96 4.02 17.22
C VAL A 118 -0.24 3.65 15.93
N TRP A 119 -0.54 4.35 14.83
CA TRP A 119 0.14 4.12 13.56
C TRP A 119 1.65 4.29 13.70
N ARG A 120 2.11 5.35 14.37
CA ARG A 120 3.54 5.61 14.58
C ARG A 120 4.22 4.54 15.42
N GLU A 121 3.54 4.03 16.45
CA GLU A 121 4.05 2.94 17.29
C GLU A 121 4.19 1.65 16.48
N LEU A 122 3.16 1.30 15.69
CA LEU A 122 3.18 0.12 14.81
C LEU A 122 4.27 0.21 13.73
N VAL A 123 4.44 1.37 13.08
CA VAL A 123 5.56 1.58 12.14
C VAL A 123 6.89 1.39 12.84
N THR A 124 7.05 1.95 14.05
CA THR A 124 8.30 1.84 14.83
C THR A 124 8.56 0.40 15.29
N ALA A 125 7.52 -0.36 15.63
CA ALA A 125 7.64 -1.77 15.98
C ALA A 125 8.09 -2.59 14.77
N ALA A 126 7.46 -2.41 13.61
CA ALA A 126 7.76 -3.14 12.39
C ALA A 126 9.21 -2.93 11.91
N ILE A 127 9.74 -1.70 11.96
CA ILE A 127 11.15 -1.40 11.62
C ILE A 127 12.13 -1.76 12.76
N GLY A 128 11.64 -1.76 14.00
CA GLY A 128 12.44 -1.91 15.23
C GLY A 128 12.62 -3.35 15.67
N GLU A 129 11.81 -4.29 15.16
CA GLU A 129 11.93 -5.72 15.41
C GLU A 129 13.11 -6.39 14.70
N GLU A 130 13.85 -5.67 13.83
CA GLU A 130 15.11 -6.18 13.26
C GLU A 130 16.31 -6.11 14.22
N ASP A 131 16.16 -5.54 15.44
CA ASP A 131 17.24 -5.45 16.43
C ASP A 131 16.81 -6.03 17.81
N GLY A 132 16.46 -7.32 17.87
CA GLY A 132 16.54 -8.04 19.15
C GLY A 132 15.68 -9.28 19.37
N GLU A 133 16.07 -10.43 18.81
CA GLU A 133 15.94 -11.72 19.51
C GLU A 133 17.26 -12.50 19.47
N GLU A 134 18.24 -12.06 20.29
CA GLU A 134 19.21 -12.95 20.92
C GLU A 134 18.99 -12.86 22.44
N GLY A 135 18.46 -13.93 23.06
CA GLY A 135 18.31 -14.01 24.53
C GLY A 135 17.74 -15.32 25.05
#